data_AF-A0A9P1HN14-F1
#
_entry.id   AF-A0A9P1HN14-F1
#
_cell.length_a   1.000
_cell.length_b   1.000
_cell.length_c   1.000
_cell.angle_alpha   90.00
_cell.angle_beta   90.00
_cell.angle_gamma   90.00
#
_symmetry.space_group_name_H-M   'P 1'
#
loop_
_entity.id
_entity.type
_entity.pdbx_description
1 polymer ?
#
loop_
_entity_poly.entity_id
_entity_poly.type
_entity_poly.pdbx_seq_one_letter_code
_entity_poly.pdbx_strand_id
1 'polypeptide(L)'
;MDNLSRGPPRATRPAPTVFCYICGRQFGSKSISIHEPQCLQKWQLENEKLPKSKRRALPVKPDVILASDGMTIDKEATNEVLWKNSQGLMVDCEHCGRRFKEDRLEVHQRSCTADSPAKKVGAARSNSKTKRR
;
A
#
# COMPACT_ATOMS: atom_id res chain seq x y z
N MET A 1 40.15 -17.00 -28.93
CA MET A 1 40.31 -15.85 -28.01
C MET A 1 38.99 -15.73 -27.29
N ASP A 2 38.84 -16.33 -26.12
CA ASP A 2 37.54 -16.45 -25.48
C ASP A 2 37.67 -16.07 -24.01
N ASN A 3 37.69 -14.75 -23.77
CA ASN A 3 37.76 -14.16 -22.44
C ASN A 3 36.34 -13.79 -21.97
N LEU A 4 35.55 -14.81 -21.63
CA LEU A 4 34.27 -14.63 -20.95
C LEU A 4 34.45 -14.99 -19.47
N SER A 5 35.00 -14.06 -18.70
CA SER A 5 34.97 -14.16 -17.22
C SER A 5 33.53 -14.10 -16.74
N ARG A 6 33.12 -15.09 -15.95
CA ARG A 6 31.80 -15.13 -15.31
C ARG A 6 31.70 -13.97 -14.31
N GLY A 7 30.68 -13.14 -14.48
CA GLY A 7 30.38 -12.05 -13.55
C GLY A 7 30.04 -12.55 -12.13
N PRO A 8 30.04 -11.65 -11.14
CA PRO A 8 29.79 -12.00 -9.75
C PRO A 8 28.42 -12.69 -9.57
N PRO A 9 28.29 -13.59 -8.57
CA PRO A 9 27.05 -14.31 -8.32
C PRO A 9 25.90 -13.34 -8.02
N ARG A 10 24.71 -13.68 -8.52
CA ARG A 10 23.49 -12.89 -8.30
C ARG A 10 23.08 -12.94 -6.83
N ALA A 11 22.72 -11.79 -6.27
CA ALA A 11 22.25 -11.69 -4.89
C ALA A 11 21.06 -12.64 -4.64
N THR A 12 21.13 -13.40 -3.54
CA THR A 12 20.14 -14.42 -3.16
C THR A 12 18.97 -13.85 -2.37
N ARG A 13 19.12 -12.65 -1.78
CA ARG A 13 18.06 -11.96 -1.03
C ARG A 13 17.51 -10.79 -1.85
N PRO A 14 16.17 -10.60 -1.90
CA PRO A 14 15.58 -9.43 -2.51
C PRO A 14 16.05 -8.16 -1.79
N ALA A 15 16.19 -7.07 -2.54
CA ALA A 15 16.58 -5.78 -1.98
C ALA A 15 15.52 -5.30 -0.95
N PRO A 16 15.93 -4.65 0.15
CA PRO A 16 14.99 -4.09 1.11
C PRO A 16 14.03 -3.09 0.44
N THR A 17 12.75 -3.18 0.80
CA THR A 17 11.70 -2.31 0.29
C THR A 17 11.13 -1.42 1.39
N VAL A 18 10.64 -0.25 0.99
CA VAL A 18 9.99 0.74 1.86
C VAL A 18 8.54 0.94 1.40
N PHE A 19 7.61 0.96 2.35
CA PHE A 19 6.21 1.29 2.09
C PHE A 19 6.02 2.79 1.91
N CYS A 20 5.26 3.17 0.88
CA CYS A 20 4.73 4.53 0.78
C CYS A 20 3.67 4.75 1.87
N TYR A 21 3.91 5.73 2.74
CA TYR A 21 3.00 6.05 3.86
C TYR A 21 1.60 6.48 3.42
N ILE A 22 1.42 6.89 2.17
CA ILE A 22 0.11 7.31 1.64
C ILE A 22 -0.67 6.14 1.04
N CYS A 23 0.02 5.24 0.32
CA CYS A 23 -0.64 4.24 -0.50
C CYS A 23 -0.35 2.78 -0.17
N GLY A 24 0.58 2.51 0.73
CA GLY A 24 0.89 1.16 1.19
C GLY A 24 1.54 0.27 0.14
N ARG A 25 2.01 0.83 -0.99
CA ARG A 25 2.79 0.09 -1.99
C ARG A 25 4.27 0.08 -1.61
N GLN A 26 4.95 -1.01 -1.96
CA GLN A 26 6.38 -1.22 -1.71
C GLN A 26 7.21 -0.66 -2.86
N PHE A 27 8.27 0.06 -2.51
CA PHE A 27 9.25 0.63 -3.43
C PHE A 27 10.67 0.33 -2.96
N GLY A 28 11.64 0.48 -3.86
CA GLY A 28 13.05 0.49 -3.47
C GLY A 28 13.39 1.81 -2.77
N SER A 29 14.44 1.80 -1.95
CA SER A 29 14.89 2.99 -1.19
C SER A 29 15.19 4.22 -2.04
N LYS A 30 15.58 4.03 -3.31
CA LYS A 30 15.80 5.14 -4.26
C LYS A 30 14.53 5.57 -4.99
N SER A 31 13.60 4.65 -5.26
CA SER A 31 12.39 4.97 -6.01
C SER A 31 11.30 5.58 -5.13
N ILE A 32 11.35 5.35 -3.81
CA ILE A 32 10.38 5.93 -2.87
C ILE A 32 10.44 7.46 -2.82
N SER A 33 11.62 8.08 -2.91
CA SER A 33 11.77 9.54 -2.89
C SER A 33 11.17 10.24 -4.11
N ILE A 34 11.08 9.52 -5.23
CA ILE A 34 10.42 9.99 -6.46
C ILE A 34 8.92 9.71 -6.39
N HIS A 35 8.54 8.59 -5.79
CA HIS A 35 7.14 8.17 -5.70
C HIS A 35 6.32 9.00 -4.71
N GLU A 36 6.81 9.21 -3.48
CA GLU A 36 6.09 9.92 -2.41
C GLU A 36 5.51 11.29 -2.86
N PRO A 37 6.28 12.22 -3.46
CA PRO A 37 5.74 13.51 -3.86
C PRO A 37 4.64 13.37 -4.92
N GLN A 38 4.81 12.47 -5.90
CA GLN A 38 3.79 12.21 -6.92
C GLN A 38 2.54 11.58 -6.33
N CYS A 39 2.71 10.68 -5.35
CA CYS A 39 1.60 10.05 -4.65
C CYS A 39 0.81 11.06 -3.81
N LEU A 40 1.50 11.99 -3.15
CA LEU A 40 0.90 13.07 -2.38
C LEU A 40 0.13 14.03 -3.27
N GLN A 41 0.71 14.46 -4.39
CA GLN A 41 0.04 15.32 -5.36
C GLN A 41 -1.25 14.67 -5.88
N LYS A 42 -1.20 13.38 -6.25
CA LYS A 42 -2.40 12.65 -6.67
C LYS A 42 -3.44 12.61 -5.54
N TRP A 43 -3.02 12.34 -4.31
CA TRP A 43 -3.93 12.31 -3.16
C TRP A 43 -4.62 13.66 -2.96
N GLN A 44 -3.88 14.77 -3.06
CA GLN A 44 -4.42 16.12 -2.91
C GLN A 44 -5.47 16.40 -3.99
N LEU A 45 -5.17 16.12 -5.26
CA LEU A 45 -6.10 16.32 -6.37
C LEU A 45 -7.39 15.51 -6.19
N GLU A 46 -7.31 14.25 -5.75
CA GLU A 46 -8.51 13.46 -5.47
C GLU A 46 -9.29 14.01 -4.26
N ASN A 47 -8.59 14.48 -3.23
CA ASN A 47 -9.21 15.08 -2.05
C ASN A 47 -9.90 16.42 -2.38
N GLU A 48 -9.35 17.21 -3.30
CA GLU A 48 -9.92 18.49 -3.74
C GLU A 48 -11.21 18.34 -4.55
N LYS A 49 -11.36 17.23 -5.28
CA LYS A 49 -12.60 16.89 -5.99
C LYS A 49 -13.77 16.63 -5.04
N LEU A 50 -13.50 16.29 -3.77
CA LEU A 50 -14.54 16.09 -2.78
C LEU A 50 -15.16 17.44 -2.34
N PRO A 51 -16.46 17.47 -1.99
CA PRO A 51 -17.08 18.62 -1.34
C PRO A 51 -16.27 19.04 -0.11
N LYS A 52 -16.19 20.34 0.18
CA LYS A 52 -15.38 20.89 1.29
C LYS A 52 -15.59 20.15 2.63
N SER A 53 -16.82 19.72 2.91
CA SER A 53 -17.19 18.97 4.12
C SER A 53 -16.65 17.53 4.18
N LYS A 54 -16.34 16.92 3.02
CA LYS A 54 -15.82 15.55 2.90
C LYS A 54 -14.31 15.50 2.65
N ARG A 55 -13.65 16.66 2.52
CA ARG A 55 -12.19 16.73 2.34
C ARG A 55 -11.50 16.30 3.62
N ARG A 56 -10.44 15.51 3.47
CA ARG A 56 -9.61 15.00 4.57
C ARG A 56 -8.38 15.89 4.77
N ALA A 57 -7.81 15.81 5.97
CA ALA A 57 -6.54 16.46 6.30
C ALA A 57 -5.38 15.82 5.54
N LEU A 58 -4.32 16.62 5.29
CA LEU A 58 -3.16 16.18 4.54
C LEU A 58 -2.46 14.99 5.24
N PRO A 59 -2.04 13.94 4.49
CA PRO A 59 -1.24 12.85 5.02
C PRO A 59 0.06 13.36 5.65
N VAL A 60 0.25 13.08 6.93
CA VAL A 60 1.50 13.37 7.64
C VAL A 60 2.42 12.16 7.52
N LYS A 61 3.66 12.40 7.09
CA LYS A 61 4.69 11.37 7.04
C LYS A 61 5.15 11.04 8.46
N PRO A 62 5.06 9.78 8.91
CA PRO A 62 5.59 9.36 10.22
C PRO A 62 7.11 9.53 10.30
N ASP A 63 7.58 9.81 11.50
CA ASP A 63 9.02 9.86 11.80
C ASP A 63 9.67 8.47 11.72
N VAL A 64 10.99 8.47 11.53
CA VAL A 64 11.79 7.24 11.56
C VAL A 64 11.93 6.73 12.99
N ILE A 65 11.84 5.41 13.16
CA ILE A 65 12.02 4.77 14.46
C ILE A 65 13.51 4.45 14.64
N LEU A 66 14.08 4.91 15.74
CA LEU A 66 15.45 4.59 16.14
C LEU A 66 15.47 3.26 16.89
N ALA A 67 16.52 2.49 16.68
CA ALA A 67 16.77 1.25 17.41
C ALA A 67 17.12 1.55 18.88
N SER A 68 17.33 0.49 19.66
CA SER A 68 17.60 0.58 21.10
C SER A 68 18.84 1.42 21.46
N ASP A 69 19.78 1.57 20.52
CA ASP A 69 21.00 2.39 20.68
C ASP A 69 20.77 3.89 20.47
N GLY A 70 19.58 4.30 20.01
CA GLY A 70 19.25 5.69 19.70
C GLY A 70 20.02 6.31 18.54
N MET A 71 20.82 5.53 17.82
CA MET A 71 21.72 6.02 16.76
C MET A 71 21.42 5.36 15.42
N THR A 72 21.03 4.08 15.42
CA THR A 72 20.69 3.36 14.20
C THR A 72 19.20 3.44 13.91
N ILE A 73 18.84 3.54 12.62
CA ILE A 73 17.44 3.52 12.20
C ILE A 73 16.97 2.07 12.17
N ASP A 74 15.94 1.76 12.95
CA ASP A 74 15.23 0.50 12.85
C ASP A 74 14.36 0.53 11.58
N LYS A 75 14.92 -0.04 10.50
CA LYS A 75 14.27 -0.04 9.18
C LYS A 75 12.98 -0.85 9.19
N GLU A 76 12.90 -1.93 9.96
CA GLU A 76 11.74 -2.80 9.98
C GLU A 76 10.61 -2.14 10.76
N ALA A 77 10.89 -1.60 11.95
CA ALA A 77 9.92 -0.86 12.74
C ALA A 77 9.44 0.39 11.99
N THR A 78 10.36 1.15 11.39
CA THR A 78 9.99 2.31 10.55
C THR A 78 9.07 1.88 9.41
N ASN A 79 9.41 0.81 8.68
CA ASN A 79 8.62 0.34 7.56
C ASN A 79 7.22 -0.14 7.98
N GLU A 80 7.10 -0.76 9.16
CA GLU A 80 5.82 -1.16 9.74
C GLU A 80 4.95 0.07 10.08
N VAL A 81 5.54 1.12 10.66
CA VAL A 81 4.84 2.37 10.96
C VAL A 81 4.35 3.05 9.68
N LEU A 82 5.18 3.12 8.64
CA LEU A 82 4.81 3.65 7.33
C LEU A 82 3.64 2.85 6.72
N TRP A 83 3.67 1.52 6.83
CA TRP A 83 2.57 0.68 6.38
C TRP A 83 1.29 0.94 7.18
N LYS A 84 1.34 0.94 8.51
CA LYS A 84 0.19 1.20 9.39
C LYS A 84 -0.44 2.57 9.11
N ASN A 85 0.37 3.61 8.90
CA ASN A 85 -0.09 4.94 8.52
C ASN A 85 -0.89 4.88 7.20
N SER A 86 -0.37 4.19 6.19
CA SER A 86 -1.05 4.04 4.90
C SER A 86 -2.39 3.31 5.00
N GLN A 87 -2.51 2.33 5.90
CA GLN A 87 -3.78 1.65 6.16
C GLN A 87 -4.82 2.65 6.71
N GLY A 88 -4.42 3.52 7.64
CA GLY A 88 -5.30 4.56 8.21
C GLY A 88 -5.82 5.57 7.19
N LEU A 89 -5.07 5.85 6.13
CA LEU A 89 -5.47 6.77 5.06
C LEU A 89 -6.40 6.15 4.01
N MET A 90 -6.54 4.83 3.99
CA MET A 90 -7.46 4.13 3.10
C MET A 90 -8.89 4.12 3.65
N VAL A 91 -9.86 4.18 2.75
CA VAL A 91 -11.30 4.12 3.04
C VAL A 91 -11.78 2.69 2.85
N ASP A 92 -12.59 2.20 3.78
CA ASP A 92 -13.20 0.88 3.71
C ASP A 92 -14.52 0.89 2.94
N CYS A 93 -14.79 -0.22 2.26
CA CYS A 93 -16.08 -0.45 1.61
C CYS A 93 -17.12 -0.85 2.66
N GLU A 94 -18.25 -0.16 2.71
CA GLU A 94 -19.33 -0.42 3.68
C GLU A 94 -19.95 -1.82 3.57
N HIS A 95 -19.85 -2.46 2.40
CA HIS A 95 -20.45 -3.78 2.17
C HIS A 95 -19.50 -4.94 2.48
N CYS A 96 -18.21 -4.83 2.14
CA CYS A 96 -17.24 -5.92 2.34
C CYS A 96 -16.12 -5.63 3.33
N GLY A 97 -15.94 -4.39 3.78
CA GLY A 97 -14.89 -3.97 4.71
C GLY A 97 -13.47 -3.96 4.12
N ARG A 98 -13.31 -4.12 2.80
CA ARG A 98 -11.99 -4.00 2.16
C ARG A 98 -11.57 -2.53 2.08
N ARG A 99 -10.29 -2.26 2.34
CA ARG A 99 -9.70 -0.92 2.29
C ARG A 99 -9.17 -0.60 0.89
N PHE A 100 -9.45 0.61 0.41
CA PHE A 100 -9.02 1.11 -0.89
C PHE A 100 -8.59 2.58 -0.80
N LYS A 101 -7.93 3.05 -1.86
CA LYS A 101 -7.89 4.47 -2.15
C LYS A 101 -9.28 4.92 -2.62
N GLU A 102 -9.60 6.19 -2.40
CA GLU A 102 -10.87 6.79 -2.82
C GLU A 102 -11.19 6.49 -4.29
N ASP A 103 -10.22 6.73 -5.19
CA ASP A 103 -10.36 6.51 -6.64
C ASP A 103 -10.64 5.05 -7.02
N ARG A 104 -10.23 4.10 -6.18
CA ARG A 104 -10.44 2.65 -6.41
C ARG A 104 -11.67 2.12 -5.70
N LEU A 105 -12.12 2.78 -4.63
CA LEU A 105 -13.32 2.40 -3.90
C LEU A 105 -14.55 2.55 -4.80
N GLU A 106 -14.67 3.65 -5.53
CA GLU A 106 -15.78 3.89 -6.45
C GLU A 106 -15.89 2.76 -7.49
N VAL A 107 -14.77 2.40 -8.12
CA VAL A 107 -14.74 1.31 -9.11
C VAL A 107 -15.12 -0.03 -8.48
N HIS A 108 -14.70 -0.28 -7.24
CA HIS A 108 -15.06 -1.49 -6.51
C HIS A 108 -16.55 -1.57 -6.16
N GLN A 109 -17.15 -0.45 -5.72
CA GLN A 109 -18.55 -0.36 -5.32
C GLN A 109 -19.53 -0.53 -6.49
N ARG A 110 -19.07 -0.38 -7.75
CA ARG A 110 -19.87 -0.74 -8.95
C ARG A 110 -20.26 -2.22 -8.98
N SER A 111 -19.49 -3.09 -8.32
CA SER A 111 -19.74 -4.53 -8.30
C SER A 111 -19.92 -5.10 -6.89
N CYS A 112 -19.41 -4.42 -5.86
CA CYS A 112 -19.60 -4.80 -4.47
C CYS A 112 -20.77 -4.02 -3.88
N THR A 113 -21.92 -4.67 -3.74
CA THR A 113 -23.16 -4.09 -3.22
C THR A 113 -23.60 -4.79 -1.93
N ALA A 114 -24.66 -4.30 -1.28
CA ALA A 114 -25.22 -4.92 -0.08
C ALA A 114 -25.71 -6.35 -0.32
N ASP A 115 -26.30 -6.61 -1.50
CA ASP A 115 -26.82 -7.94 -1.89
C ASP A 115 -25.70 -8.89 -2.34
N SER A 116 -24.64 -8.33 -2.94
CA SER A 116 -23.50 -9.10 -3.45
C SER A 116 -22.17 -8.53 -2.95
N PRO A 117 -21.86 -8.66 -1.64
CA PRO A 117 -20.62 -8.16 -1.08
C PRO A 117 -19.45 -9.04 -1.53
N ALA A 118 -18.35 -8.39 -1.91
CA ALA A 118 -17.12 -9.08 -2.22
C ALA A 118 -16.56 -9.82 -1.00
N LYS A 119 -15.80 -10.89 -1.25
CA LYS A 119 -15.18 -11.65 -0.16
C LYS A 119 -14.12 -10.83 0.59
N LYS A 120 -14.13 -10.91 1.92
CA LYS A 120 -13.11 -10.32 2.80
C LYS A 120 -11.73 -10.91 2.51
N VAL A 121 -10.69 -10.06 2.54
CA VAL A 121 -9.30 -10.51 2.43
C VAL A 121 -8.96 -11.34 3.67
N GLY A 122 -8.44 -12.56 3.48
CA GLY A 122 -8.16 -13.50 4.57
C GLY A 122 -9.31 -14.43 4.96
N ALA A 123 -10.51 -14.26 4.39
CA ALA A 123 -11.59 -15.24 4.60
C ALA A 123 -11.25 -16.56 3.88
N ALA A 124 -11.28 -17.67 4.63
CA ALA A 124 -10.99 -19.02 4.14
C ALA A 124 -11.77 -19.33 2.86
N ARG A 125 -11.14 -19.96 1.86
CA ARG A 125 -11.78 -20.42 0.61
C ARG A 125 -12.91 -21.41 0.95
N SER A 126 -14.16 -20.94 0.95
CA SER A 126 -15.33 -21.80 0.89
C SER A 126 -15.33 -22.48 -0.48
N ASN A 127 -15.14 -23.79 -0.49
CA ASN A 127 -15.03 -24.58 -1.72
C ASN A 127 -16.44 -24.82 -2.29
N SER A 128 -17.01 -23.82 -2.97
CA SER A 128 -18.29 -23.99 -3.68
C SER A 128 -18.05 -24.74 -5.00
N LYS A 129 -18.05 -26.08 -4.93
CA LYS A 129 -18.24 -26.94 -6.11
C LYS A 129 -19.66 -26.72 -6.64
N THR A 130 -19.89 -25.68 -7.43
CA THR A 130 -21.08 -25.60 -8.27
C THR A 130 -20.86 -26.50 -9.47
N LYS A 131 -21.44 -27.70 -9.40
CA LYS A 131 -21.53 -28.68 -10.49
C LYS A 131 -22.40 -28.04 -11.59
N ARG A 132 -21.77 -27.44 -12.60
CA ARG A 132 -22.47 -27.00 -13.82
C ARG A 132 -22.96 -28.27 -14.53
N ARG A 133 -24.28 -28.37 -14.71
CA ARG A 133 -24.94 -29.34 -15.61
C ARG A 133 -24.81 -28.86 -17.04
#